data_AF-A0A524HVD5-F1
#
_entry.id   AF-A0A524HVD5-F1
#
_cell.length_a   1.000
_cell.length_b   1.000
_cell.length_c   1.000
_cell.angle_alpha   90.00
_cell.angle_beta   90.00
_cell.angle_gamma   90.00
#
_symmetry.space_group_name_H-M   'P 1'
#
loop_
_entity.id
_entity.type
_entity.pdbx_description
1 polymer ?
#
loop_
_entity_poly.entity_id
_entity_poly.type
_entity_poly.pdbx_seq_one_letter_code
_entity_poly.pdbx_strand_id
1 'polypeptide(L)'
;MAGSITVDRLVQELEKLKTQMDAGELKHSEYDQRLSRVIAELRERGIDADRAAITAALDGLLQKGTIVPSVRQHLEKRLGLTS
;
A
#
# COMPACT_ATOMS: atom_id res chain seq x y z
N MET A 1 1.69 -19.85 10.98
CA MET A 1 0.74 -18.72 10.93
C MET A 1 1.52 -17.49 10.54
N ALA A 2 1.49 -17.07 9.27
CA ALA A 2 2.07 -15.77 8.91
C ALA A 2 1.21 -14.70 9.61
N GLY A 3 1.79 -13.94 10.53
CA GLY A 3 1.06 -12.89 11.27
C GLY A 3 0.44 -11.89 10.29
N SER A 4 -0.66 -11.26 10.67
CA SER A 4 -1.26 -10.16 9.93
C SER A 4 -0.27 -9.00 9.73
N ILE A 5 -0.45 -8.20 8.67
CA ILE A 5 0.38 -7.03 8.39
C ILE A 5 -0.15 -5.84 9.20
N THR A 6 0.72 -5.07 9.86
CA THR A 6 0.30 -3.83 10.52
C THR A 6 0.13 -2.71 9.49
N VAL A 7 -0.77 -1.75 9.77
CA VAL A 7 -0.95 -0.56 8.92
C VAL A 7 0.35 0.20 8.76
N ASP A 8 1.12 0.36 9.84
CA ASP A 8 2.41 1.05 9.80
C ASP A 8 3.42 0.38 8.86
N ARG A 9 3.45 -0.95 8.84
CA ARG A 9 4.33 -1.69 7.92
C ARG A 9 3.92 -1.44 6.46
N LEU A 10 2.62 -1.43 6.17
CA LEU A 10 2.14 -1.11 4.83
C LEU A 10 2.53 0.33 4.43
N VAL A 11 2.29 1.30 5.32
CA VAL A 11 2.65 2.70 5.10
C VAL A 11 4.14 2.85 4.80
N GLN A 12 5.00 2.23 5.62
CA GLN A 12 6.45 2.29 5.44
C GLN A 12 6.91 1.71 4.09
N GLU A 13 6.34 0.57 3.68
CA GLU A 13 6.68 -0.02 2.37
C GLU A 13 6.27 0.88 1.21
N LEU A 14 5.08 1.50 1.28
CA LEU A 14 4.62 2.43 0.25
C LEU A 14 5.47 3.71 0.19
N GLU A 15 5.82 4.29 1.35
CA GLU A 15 6.72 5.45 1.44
C GLU A 15 8.12 5.12 0.90
N LYS A 16 8.63 3.92 1.19
CA LYS A 16 9.92 3.46 0.66
C LYS A 16 9.88 3.30 -0.85
N LEU A 17 8.83 2.71 -1.42
CA LEU A 17 8.68 2.58 -2.87
C LEU A 17 8.63 3.94 -3.55
N LYS A 18 7.88 4.89 -2.99
CA LYS A 18 7.83 6.27 -3.50
C LYS A 18 9.20 6.95 -3.45
N THR A 19 9.90 6.84 -2.32
CA THR A 19 11.22 7.44 -2.13
C THR A 19 12.22 6.93 -3.17
N GLN A 20 12.24 5.62 -3.40
CA GLN A 20 13.13 5.01 -4.40
C GLN A 20 12.74 5.40 -5.84
N MET A 21 11.45 5.54 -6.13
CA MET A 21 10.96 6.05 -7.41
C MET A 21 11.38 7.52 -7.63
N ASP A 22 11.20 8.37 -6.61
CA ASP A 22 11.56 9.80 -6.67
C ASP A 22 13.06 10.03 -6.78
N ALA A 23 13.86 9.17 -6.14
CA ALA A 23 15.32 9.17 -6.27
C ALA A 23 15.79 8.70 -7.65
N GLY A 24 14.88 8.20 -8.51
CA GLY A 24 15.21 7.62 -9.81
C GLY A 24 15.92 6.27 -9.72
N GLU A 25 15.90 5.64 -8.53
CA GLU A 25 16.52 4.32 -8.29
C GLU A 25 15.68 3.17 -8.84
N LEU A 26 14.38 3.40 -9.06
CA LEU A 26 13.47 2.42 -9.63
C LEU A 26 12.97 2.86 -11.00
N LYS A 27 12.94 1.90 -11.93
CA LYS A 27 12.15 2.05 -13.15
C LYS A 27 10.67 1.85 -12.83
N HIS A 28 9.79 2.47 -13.61
CA HIS A 28 8.33 2.29 -13.49
C HIS A 28 7.92 0.80 -13.44
N SER A 29 8.52 -0.05 -14.28
CA SER A 29 8.24 -1.50 -14.29
C SER A 29 8.61 -2.20 -12.98
N GLU A 30 9.69 -1.75 -12.32
CA GLU A 30 10.14 -2.32 -11.04
C GLU A 30 9.27 -1.84 -9.89
N TYR A 31 8.87 -0.58 -9.92
CA TYR A 31 7.87 -0.03 -9.00
C TYR A 31 6.56 -0.83 -9.08
N ASP A 32 6.03 -1.05 -10.28
CA ASP A 32 4.78 -1.81 -10.47
C ASP A 32 4.90 -3.25 -9.99
N GLN A 33 6.03 -3.91 -10.26
CA GLN A 33 6.29 -5.26 -9.79
C GLN A 33 6.33 -5.33 -8.26
N ARG A 34 7.03 -4.40 -7.61
CA ARG A 34 7.12 -4.35 -6.14
C ARG A 34 5.78 -4.01 -5.50
N LEU A 35 5.06 -3.04 -6.06
CA LEU A 35 3.72 -2.70 -5.61
C LEU A 35 2.77 -3.90 -5.71
N SER A 36 2.83 -4.63 -6.82
CA SER A 36 2.04 -5.86 -7.00
C SER A 36 2.34 -6.92 -5.95
N ARG A 37 3.62 -7.05 -5.52
CA ARG A 37 4.02 -7.95 -4.44
C ARG A 37 3.46 -7.50 -3.09
N VAL A 38 3.55 -6.21 -2.76
CA VAL A 38 2.97 -5.65 -1.52
C VAL A 38 1.47 -5.93 -1.47
N ILE A 39 0.76 -5.68 -2.58
CA ILE A 39 -0.68 -5.95 -2.69
C ILE A 39 -0.99 -7.45 -2.53
N ALA A 40 -0.19 -8.32 -3.14
CA ALA A 40 -0.37 -9.78 -3.01
C ALA A 40 -0.16 -10.24 -1.56
N GLU A 41 0.85 -9.72 -0.88
CA GLU A 41 1.14 -10.02 0.53
C GLU A 41 0.00 -9.55 1.43
N LEU A 42 -0.54 -8.36 1.20
CA LEU A 42 -1.73 -7.85 1.90
C LEU A 42 -2.94 -8.75 1.72
N ARG A 43 -3.15 -9.26 0.50
CA ARG A 43 -4.25 -10.18 0.21
C ARG A 43 -4.09 -11.51 0.96
N GLU A 44 -2.87 -12.02 1.06
CA GLU A 44 -2.59 -13.30 1.69
C GLU A 44 -2.66 -13.24 3.22
N ARG A 45 -2.14 -12.16 3.80
CA ARG A 45 -1.98 -12.03 5.26
C ARG A 45 -3.06 -11.18 5.93
N GLY A 46 -3.74 -10.33 5.17
CA GLY A 46 -4.65 -9.32 5.71
C GLY A 46 -3.91 -8.23 6.50
N ILE A 47 -4.66 -7.18 6.87
CA ILE A 47 -4.16 -6.12 7.76
C ILE A 47 -4.74 -6.31 9.16
N ASP A 48 -3.89 -6.21 10.18
CA ASP A 48 -4.29 -6.20 11.59
C ASP A 48 -4.77 -4.82 12.03
N ALA A 49 -5.87 -4.35 11.43
CA ALA A 49 -6.47 -3.08 11.80
C ALA A 49 -7.93 -3.06 11.40
N ASP A 50 -8.69 -2.21 12.09
CA ASP A 50 -10.04 -1.93 11.66
C ASP A 50 -10.06 -1.17 10.33
N ARG A 51 -11.20 -1.25 9.65
CA ARG A 51 -11.44 -0.59 8.37
C ARG A 51 -11.21 0.92 8.42
N ALA A 52 -11.51 1.59 9.55
CA ALA A 52 -11.37 3.04 9.67
C ALA A 52 -9.89 3.46 9.73
N ALA A 53 -9.07 2.75 10.49
CA ALA A 53 -7.63 2.94 10.59
C ALA A 53 -6.95 2.71 9.24
N ILE A 54 -7.36 1.67 8.51
CA ILE A 54 -6.83 1.41 7.16
C ILE A 54 -7.20 2.55 6.21
N THR A 55 -8.47 2.97 6.18
CA THR A 55 -8.92 4.08 5.34
C THR A 55 -8.18 5.37 5.66
N ALA A 56 -8.04 5.72 6.95
CA ALA A 56 -7.32 6.92 7.37
C ALA A 56 -5.85 6.90 6.96
N ALA A 57 -5.19 5.74 7.02
CA ALA A 57 -3.82 5.59 6.55
C ALA A 57 -3.70 5.77 5.02
N LEU A 58 -4.63 5.18 4.24
CA LEU A 58 -4.67 5.37 2.79
C LEU A 58 -4.98 6.82 2.40
N ASP A 59 -5.86 7.50 3.14
CA ASP A 59 -6.13 8.93 3.00
C ASP A 59 -4.86 9.77 3.22
N GLY A 60 -4.14 9.50 4.31
CA GLY A 60 -2.88 10.18 4.64
C GLY A 60 -1.82 9.99 3.55
N LEU A 61 -1.68 8.77 3.03
CA LEU A 61 -0.76 8.46 1.92
C LEU A 61 -1.14 9.16 0.62
N LEU A 62 -2.44 9.28 0.33
CA LEU A 62 -2.92 10.00 -0.84
C LEU A 62 -2.68 11.52 -0.70
N GLN A 63 -2.98 12.09 0.46
CA GLN A 63 -2.77 13.51 0.75
C GLN A 63 -1.29 13.91 0.67
N LYS A 64 -0.40 13.04 1.12
CA LYS A 64 1.06 13.22 1.00
C LYS A 64 1.57 13.05 -0.44
N GLY A 65 0.76 12.51 -1.35
CA GLY A 65 1.19 12.14 -2.70
C GLY A 65 2.11 10.91 -2.74
N THR A 66 2.18 10.14 -1.65
CA THR A 66 2.96 8.89 -1.59
C THR A 66 2.38 7.86 -2.54
N ILE A 67 1.06 7.79 -2.62
CA ILE A 67 0.32 6.98 -3.58
C ILE A 67 -0.57 7.87 -4.44
N VAL A 68 -0.89 7.39 -5.64
CA VAL A 68 -1.85 8.04 -6.56
C VAL A 68 -3.26 7.45 -6.39
N PRO A 69 -4.32 8.14 -6.84
CA PRO A 69 -5.70 7.67 -6.69
C PRO A 69 -5.96 6.25 -7.23
N SER A 70 -5.32 5.86 -8.33
CA SER A 70 -5.46 4.51 -8.90
C SER A 70 -4.90 3.41 -7.99
N VAL A 71 -3.77 3.69 -7.31
CA VAL A 71 -3.17 2.75 -6.34
C VAL A 71 -4.06 2.62 -5.12
N ARG A 72 -4.61 3.73 -4.62
CA ARG A 72 -5.58 3.73 -3.52
C ARG A 72 -6.80 2.86 -3.84
N GLN A 73 -7.45 3.07 -4.99
CA GLN A 73 -8.59 2.25 -5.39
C GLN A 73 -8.25 0.76 -5.48
N HIS A 74 -7.04 0.43 -5.93
CA HIS A 74 -6.60 -0.97 -5.98
C HIS A 74 -6.48 -1.54 -4.57
N LEU A 75 -5.86 -0.81 -3.64
CA LEU A 75 -5.74 -1.22 -2.24
C LEU A 75 -7.12 -1.36 -1.58
N GLU A 76 -8.02 -0.42 -1.79
CA GLU A 76 -9.39 -0.46 -1.26
C GLU A 76 -10.16 -1.71 -1.70
N LYS A 77 -10.12 -2.04 -3.00
CA LYS A 77 -10.74 -3.27 -3.53
C LYS A 77 -10.13 -4.54 -2.93
N ARG A 78 -8.80 -4.57 -2.78
CA ARG A 78 -8.10 -5.76 -2.28
C ARG A 78 -8.29 -5.99 -0.79
N LEU A 79 -8.48 -4.91 -0.04
CA LEU A 79 -8.76 -4.92 1.40
C LEU A 79 -10.26 -5.03 1.70
N GLY A 80 -11.12 -5.15 0.68
CA GLY A 80 -12.56 -5.22 0.84
C GLY A 80 -13.15 -3.94 1.45
N LEU A 81 -12.47 -2.79 1.29
CA LEU A 81 -12.92 -1.48 1.77
C LEU A 81 -14.00 -0.89 0.86
N THR A 82 -13.98 -1.23 -0.42
CA THR A 82 -15.00 -0.84 -1.38
C THR A 82 -15.58 -2.10 -2.00
N SER A 83 -16.90 -2.24 -1.92
CA SER A 83 -17.67 -3.31 -2.54
C SER A 83 -17.80 -3.12 -4.04
#